data_AF-A0A2T3W9S7-F1
#
_entry.id   AF-A0A2T3W9S7-F1
#
_cell.length_a   1.000
_cell.length_b   1.000
_cell.length_c   1.000
_cell.angle_alpha   90.00
_cell.angle_beta   90.00
_cell.angle_gamma   90.00
#
_symmetry.space_group_name_H-M   'P 1'
#
loop_
_entity.id
_entity.type
_entity.pdbx_description
1 polymer ?
#
loop_
_entity_poly.entity_id
_entity_poly.type
_entity_poly.pdbx_seq_one_letter_code
_entity_poly.pdbx_strand_id
1 'polypeptide(L)'
;MTAQATFESWLEEVTAPFPADTAWRLRAEFRGHHEQAVDALTRLGDPAPAQTALRELGEPATVIAALEHTHFTRADLAWMERDAELKRLLADPERRPQGPVRWRDWAQLPVWVAIGTYLICGWPGHPSPLMPEFPFAPLVPALLTLSTAINLTGHWLISQRPARSAAVLARCWAAINHPFNGALLLLFMFGLYEWVLALWLILLGLTVLRRPREALSLLPKAWRSAQ
;
A
#
# COMPACT_ATOMS: atom_id res chain seq x y z
N MET A 1 -9.09 21.78 40.92
CA MET A 1 -8.34 20.57 41.30
C MET A 1 -8.35 19.64 40.10
N THR A 2 -7.31 19.67 39.28
CA THR A 2 -7.16 18.76 38.14
C THR A 2 -6.86 17.37 38.69
N ALA A 3 -7.70 16.38 38.35
CA ALA A 3 -7.45 14.99 38.72
C ALA A 3 -6.08 14.58 38.19
N GLN A 4 -5.24 13.99 39.05
CA GLN A 4 -3.91 13.54 38.67
C GLN A 4 -4.07 12.40 37.66
N ALA A 5 -3.67 12.63 36.41
CA ALA A 5 -3.76 11.62 35.36
C ALA A 5 -2.96 10.38 35.76
N THR A 6 -3.60 9.22 35.76
CA THR A 6 -2.94 7.93 35.99
C THR A 6 -2.36 7.42 34.68
N PHE A 7 -1.35 6.54 34.75
CA PHE A 7 -0.81 5.88 33.57
C PHE A 7 -1.90 5.13 32.79
N GLU A 8 -2.82 4.43 33.47
CA GLU A 8 -3.90 3.70 32.81
C GLU A 8 -4.92 4.64 32.12
N SER A 9 -5.29 5.77 32.73
CA SER A 9 -6.15 6.76 32.07
C SER A 9 -5.46 7.40 30.86
N TRP A 10 -4.16 7.70 30.96
CA TRP A 10 -3.37 8.19 29.83
C TRP A 10 -3.30 7.16 28.71
N LEU A 11 -3.10 5.88 29.06
CA LEU A 11 -2.99 4.79 28.11
C LEU A 11 -4.31 4.51 27.39
N GLU A 12 -5.43 4.59 28.10
CA GLU A 12 -6.76 4.49 27.51
C GLU A 12 -7.00 5.62 26.50
N GLU A 13 -6.66 6.87 26.87
CA GLU A 13 -6.80 8.03 26.00
C GLU A 13 -5.95 7.90 24.72
N VAL A 14 -4.66 7.57 24.86
CA VAL A 14 -3.74 7.42 23.72
C VAL A 14 -4.16 6.29 22.78
N THR A 15 -4.74 5.22 23.31
CA THR A 15 -5.07 4.02 22.51
C THR A 15 -6.50 3.98 22.00
N ALA A 16 -7.39 4.83 22.51
CA ALA A 16 -8.81 4.89 22.12
C ALA A 16 -9.05 5.10 20.61
N PRO A 17 -8.29 5.97 19.90
CA PRO A 17 -8.48 6.20 18.47
C PRO A 17 -8.14 4.98 17.59
N PHE A 18 -7.41 4.00 18.14
CA PHE A 18 -6.86 2.89 17.38
C PHE A 18 -7.75 1.64 17.42
N PRO A 19 -7.68 0.79 16.38
CA PRO A 19 -8.38 -0.50 16.34
C PRO A 19 -7.95 -1.41 17.49
N ALA A 20 -8.80 -2.36 17.88
CA ALA A 20 -8.57 -3.19 19.06
C ALA A 20 -7.21 -3.93 19.04
N ASP A 21 -6.80 -4.45 17.88
CA ASP A 21 -5.53 -5.14 17.69
C ASP A 21 -4.32 -4.20 17.84
N THR A 22 -4.36 -3.03 17.19
CA THR A 22 -3.32 -2.01 17.31
C THR A 22 -3.26 -1.44 18.74
N ALA A 23 -4.42 -1.12 19.32
CA ALA A 23 -4.54 -0.61 20.68
C ALA A 23 -3.95 -1.61 21.68
N TRP A 24 -4.27 -2.91 21.55
CA TRP A 24 -3.70 -3.94 22.42
C TRP A 24 -2.16 -3.99 22.35
N ARG A 25 -1.58 -3.94 21.13
CA ARG A 25 -0.13 -3.91 20.94
C ARG A 25 0.51 -2.67 21.57
N LEU A 26 -0.04 -1.49 21.27
CA LEU A 26 0.44 -0.21 21.81
C LEU A 26 0.37 -0.21 23.34
N ARG A 27 -0.70 -0.77 23.94
CA ARG A 27 -0.80 -0.91 25.40
C ARG A 27 0.34 -1.73 25.99
N ALA A 28 0.66 -2.87 25.38
CA ALA A 28 1.75 -3.72 25.83
C ALA A 28 3.10 -3.00 25.71
N GLU A 29 3.35 -2.32 24.59
CA GLU A 29 4.59 -1.58 24.33
C GLU A 29 4.79 -0.41 25.30
N PHE A 30 3.79 0.47 25.44
CA PHE A 30 3.86 1.59 26.38
C PHE A 30 3.97 1.12 27.84
N ARG A 31 3.29 0.04 28.23
CA ARG A 31 3.41 -0.52 29.58
C ARG A 31 4.83 -1.02 29.83
N GLY A 32 5.42 -1.76 28.89
CA GLY A 32 6.80 -2.21 28.99
C GLY A 32 7.81 -1.05 29.09
N HIS A 33 7.63 0.00 28.28
CA HIS A 33 8.47 1.19 28.36
C HIS A 33 8.29 1.95 29.67
N HIS A 34 7.06 2.08 30.15
CA HIS A 34 6.76 2.73 31.43
C HIS A 34 7.41 1.96 32.59
N GLU A 35 7.25 0.65 32.65
CA GLU A 35 7.88 -0.21 33.68
C GLU A 35 9.41 -0.08 33.67
N GLN A 36 10.03 -0.14 32.49
CA GLN A 36 11.48 0.04 32.34
C GLN A 36 11.95 1.43 32.80
N ALA A 37 11.20 2.49 32.46
CA ALA A 37 11.51 3.85 32.88
C ALA A 37 11.36 4.02 34.40
N VAL A 38 10.31 3.47 34.99
CA VAL A 38 10.09 3.47 36.45
C VAL A 38 11.23 2.75 37.16
N ASP A 39 11.64 1.58 36.70
CA ASP A 39 12.75 0.82 37.28
C ASP A 39 14.09 1.57 37.17
N ALA A 40 14.32 2.28 36.07
CA ALA A 40 15.51 3.10 35.87
C ALA A 40 15.51 4.31 36.82
N LEU A 41 14.40 5.04 36.90
CA LEU A 41 14.24 6.21 37.77
C LEU A 41 14.29 5.82 39.26
N THR A 42 13.74 4.67 39.62
CA THR A 42 13.84 4.12 40.98
C THR A 42 15.30 3.85 41.36
N ARG A 43 16.08 3.25 40.45
CA ARG A 43 17.53 3.03 40.66
C ARG A 43 18.33 4.33 40.77
N LEU A 44 17.86 5.41 40.14
CA LEU A 44 18.45 6.75 40.23
C LEU A 44 18.01 7.52 41.49
N GLY A 45 17.08 6.98 42.28
CA GLY A 45 16.59 7.61 43.51
C GLY A 45 15.55 8.72 43.26
N ASP A 46 14.83 8.69 42.14
CA ASP A 46 13.73 9.63 41.90
C ASP A 46 12.63 9.45 42.97
N PRO A 47 12.12 10.54 43.57
CA PRO A 47 11.12 10.45 44.64
C PRO A 47 9.71 10.05 44.16
N ALA A 48 9.43 10.14 42.86
CA ALA A 48 8.14 9.83 42.26
C ALA A 48 8.30 9.20 40.86
N PRO A 49 8.97 8.02 40.76
CA PRO A 49 9.45 7.48 39.50
C PRO A 49 8.31 7.19 38.51
N ALA A 50 7.15 6.75 38.99
CA ALA A 50 5.95 6.52 38.17
C ALA A 50 5.38 7.82 37.56
N GLN A 51 5.30 8.92 38.33
CA GLN A 51 4.83 10.19 37.78
C GLN A 51 5.87 10.80 36.84
N THR A 52 7.16 10.69 37.17
CA THR A 52 8.25 11.18 36.30
C THR A 52 8.25 10.43 34.96
N ALA A 53 8.17 9.09 34.98
CA ALA A 53 8.08 8.27 33.77
C ALA A 53 6.86 8.61 32.92
N LEU A 54 5.68 8.81 33.52
CA LEU A 54 4.48 9.21 32.79
C LEU A 54 4.66 10.58 32.12
N ARG A 55 5.28 11.54 32.81
CA ARG A 55 5.55 12.87 32.26
C ARG A 55 6.53 12.83 31.09
N GLU A 56 7.51 11.93 31.12
CA GLU A 56 8.47 11.74 30.02
C GLU A 56 7.82 11.16 28.75
N LEU A 57 6.76 10.37 28.87
CA LEU A 57 5.97 9.91 27.72
C LEU A 57 5.27 11.07 26.99
N GLY A 58 5.07 12.20 27.66
CA GLY A 58 4.49 13.41 27.09
C GLY A 58 2.97 13.45 27.10
N GLU A 59 2.42 14.50 26.49
CA GLU A 59 0.98 14.72 26.45
C GLU A 59 0.27 13.75 25.51
N PRO A 60 -0.91 13.19 25.89
CA PRO A 60 -1.67 12.26 25.06
C PRO A 60 -1.88 12.75 23.63
N ALA A 61 -2.27 14.01 23.45
CA ALA A 61 -2.57 14.58 22.13
C ALA A 61 -1.34 14.55 21.18
N THR A 62 -0.15 14.83 21.70
CA THR A 62 1.10 14.80 20.92
C THR A 62 1.47 13.37 20.53
N VAL A 63 1.31 12.43 21.46
CA VAL A 63 1.57 11.01 21.20
C VAL A 63 0.56 10.43 20.22
N ILE A 64 -0.73 10.76 20.36
CA ILE A 64 -1.79 10.37 19.41
C ILE A 64 -1.43 10.88 18.01
N ALA A 65 -1.14 12.17 17.86
CA ALA A 65 -0.78 12.74 16.55
C ALA A 65 0.42 12.01 15.91
N ALA A 66 1.45 11.70 16.70
CA ALA A 66 2.61 10.95 16.21
C ALA A 66 2.24 9.52 15.79
N LEU A 67 1.42 8.82 16.57
CA LEU A 67 0.96 7.46 16.29
C LEU A 67 0.02 7.41 15.08
N GLU A 68 -0.83 8.42 14.89
CA GLU A 68 -1.73 8.53 13.75
C GLU A 68 -0.99 8.65 12.42
N HIS A 69 0.24 9.18 12.42
CA HIS A 69 1.08 9.22 11.22
C HIS A 69 1.62 7.85 10.80
N THR A 70 1.53 6.84 11.67
CA THR A 70 2.17 5.53 11.47
C THR A 70 1.15 4.38 11.47
N HIS A 71 0.09 4.51 12.27
CA HIS A 71 -0.93 3.49 12.44
C HIS A 71 -2.29 3.92 11.89
N PHE A 72 -3.04 2.94 11.40
CA PHE A 72 -4.44 3.14 11.00
C PHE A 72 -5.32 3.37 12.22
N THR A 73 -6.16 4.40 12.16
CA THR A 73 -7.16 4.70 13.19
C THR A 73 -8.47 3.98 12.92
N ARG A 74 -9.39 4.01 13.89
CA ARG A 74 -10.78 3.56 13.68
C ARG A 74 -11.49 4.38 12.62
N ALA A 75 -11.20 5.68 12.53
CA ALA A 75 -11.76 6.54 11.50
C ALA A 75 -11.27 6.13 10.10
N ASP A 76 -9.98 5.78 9.97
CA ASP A 76 -9.42 5.26 8.72
C ASP A 76 -10.13 3.97 8.29
N LEU A 77 -10.40 3.06 9.23
CA LEU A 77 -11.12 1.81 8.95
C LEU A 77 -12.59 2.05 8.59
N ALA A 78 -13.30 2.90 9.32
CA ALA A 78 -14.68 3.27 8.99
C ALA A 78 -14.78 3.92 7.62
N TRP A 79 -13.73 4.62 7.17
CA TRP A 79 -13.63 5.08 5.80
C TRP A 79 -13.39 3.93 4.81
N MET A 80 -12.43 3.02 5.08
CA MET A 80 -12.16 1.86 4.23
C MET A 80 -13.39 0.96 4.03
N GLU A 81 -14.25 0.85 5.04
CA GLU A 81 -15.51 0.09 4.97
C GLU A 81 -16.58 0.78 4.12
N ARG A 82 -16.52 2.11 3.94
CA ARG A 82 -17.41 2.87 3.06
C ARG A 82 -16.97 2.79 1.60
N ASP A 83 -15.68 2.67 1.33
CA ASP A 83 -15.17 2.46 -0.04
C ASP A 83 -15.45 1.01 -0.48
N ALA A 84 -16.30 0.85 -1.49
CA ALA A 84 -16.75 -0.47 -1.95
C ALA A 84 -15.61 -1.36 -2.49
N GLU A 85 -14.53 -0.76 -3.00
CA GLU A 85 -13.39 -1.50 -3.54
C GLU A 85 -12.47 -1.98 -2.42
N LEU A 86 -12.17 -1.12 -1.44
CA LEU A 86 -11.41 -1.49 -0.24
C LEU A 86 -12.16 -2.49 0.62
N LYS A 87 -13.47 -2.33 0.81
CA LYS A 87 -14.31 -3.31 1.51
C LYS A 87 -14.22 -4.70 0.85
N ARG A 88 -14.25 -4.76 -0.48
CA ARG A 88 -14.06 -6.03 -1.23
C ARG A 88 -12.67 -6.62 -1.02
N LEU A 89 -11.61 -5.81 -1.09
CA LEU A 89 -10.22 -6.25 -0.87
C LEU A 89 -9.95 -6.72 0.57
N LEU A 90 -10.65 -6.15 1.54
CA LEU A 90 -10.58 -6.56 2.94
C LEU A 90 -11.36 -7.86 3.19
N ALA A 91 -12.55 -7.99 2.61
CA ALA A 91 -13.45 -9.14 2.79
C ALA A 91 -12.99 -10.41 2.06
N ASP A 92 -12.29 -10.27 0.93
CA ASP A 92 -11.81 -11.39 0.13
C ASP A 92 -10.27 -11.45 0.15
N PRO A 93 -9.67 -12.08 1.18
CA PRO A 93 -8.23 -12.28 1.24
C PRO A 93 -7.71 -13.22 0.15
N GLU A 94 -8.58 -13.96 -0.57
CA GLU A 94 -8.18 -14.81 -1.70
C GLU A 94 -7.99 -14.03 -3.00
N ARG A 95 -8.65 -12.87 -3.13
CA ARG A 95 -8.35 -11.88 -4.19
C ARG A 95 -7.15 -11.00 -3.90
N ARG A 96 -6.53 -11.13 -2.72
CA ARG A 96 -5.18 -10.60 -2.52
C ARG A 96 -4.23 -11.42 -3.39
N PRO A 97 -3.15 -10.84 -3.92
CA PRO A 97 -2.05 -11.64 -4.42
C PRO A 97 -1.60 -12.58 -3.31
N GLN A 98 -2.03 -13.85 -3.38
CA GLN A 98 -1.73 -14.81 -2.33
C GLN A 98 -0.29 -15.27 -2.51
N GLY A 99 0.55 -14.84 -1.57
CA GLY A 99 1.90 -15.36 -1.36
C GLY A 99 2.93 -14.90 -2.40
N PRO A 100 4.20 -15.30 -2.22
CA PRO A 100 5.19 -15.13 -3.26
C PRO A 100 4.63 -15.83 -4.50
N VAL A 101 4.33 -15.03 -5.54
CA VAL A 101 4.04 -15.51 -6.89
C VAL A 101 4.94 -16.72 -7.12
N ARG A 102 4.35 -17.91 -7.27
CA ARG A 102 5.16 -19.14 -7.33
C ARG A 102 6.18 -18.90 -8.44
N TRP A 103 7.45 -19.20 -8.20
CA TRP A 103 8.50 -19.01 -9.21
C TRP A 103 8.14 -19.62 -10.57
N ARG A 104 7.26 -20.64 -10.55
CA ARG A 104 6.64 -21.26 -11.72
C ARG A 104 5.80 -20.29 -12.57
N ASP A 105 5.09 -19.36 -11.95
CA ASP A 105 4.34 -18.30 -12.64
C ASP A 105 5.30 -17.29 -13.27
N TRP A 106 6.40 -16.93 -12.57
CA TRP A 106 7.50 -16.12 -13.13
C TRP A 106 8.13 -16.74 -14.37
N ALA A 107 8.29 -18.07 -14.40
CA ALA A 107 8.87 -18.77 -15.54
C ALA A 107 7.96 -18.76 -16.79
N GLN A 108 6.64 -18.64 -16.62
CA GLN A 108 5.68 -18.64 -17.74
C GLN A 108 5.43 -17.24 -18.31
N LEU A 109 5.77 -16.19 -17.58
CA LEU A 109 5.55 -14.81 -18.01
C LEU A 109 6.35 -14.39 -19.26
N PRO A 110 7.65 -14.71 -19.39
CA PRO A 110 8.38 -14.51 -20.64
C PRO A 110 7.75 -15.28 -21.80
N VAL A 111 7.17 -16.46 -21.53
CA VAL A 111 6.50 -17.28 -22.55
C VAL A 111 5.21 -16.61 -23.02
N TRP A 112 4.36 -16.11 -22.11
CA TRP A 112 3.14 -15.39 -22.48
C TRP A 112 3.41 -14.04 -23.15
N VAL A 113 4.42 -13.29 -22.69
CA VAL A 113 4.86 -12.05 -23.35
C VAL A 113 5.42 -12.35 -24.74
N ALA A 114 6.21 -13.42 -24.90
CA ALA A 114 6.74 -13.84 -26.18
C ALA A 114 5.63 -14.33 -27.14
N ILE A 115 4.66 -15.12 -26.66
CA ILE A 115 3.50 -15.56 -27.44
C ILE A 115 2.66 -14.36 -27.86
N GLY A 116 2.31 -13.46 -26.93
CA GLY A 116 1.54 -12.26 -27.24
C GLY A 116 2.26 -11.34 -28.22
N THR A 117 3.57 -11.15 -28.05
CA THR A 117 4.41 -10.39 -28.99
C THR A 117 4.43 -11.05 -30.37
N TYR A 118 4.66 -12.37 -30.43
CA TYR A 118 4.73 -13.12 -31.69
C TYR A 118 3.41 -13.10 -32.45
N LEU A 119 2.29 -13.33 -31.75
CA LEU A 119 0.97 -13.36 -32.36
C LEU A 119 0.58 -12.04 -33.03
N ILE A 120 1.18 -10.92 -32.61
CA ILE A 120 0.71 -9.58 -32.97
C ILE A 120 1.76 -8.78 -33.74
N CYS A 121 3.04 -8.83 -33.37
CA CYS A 121 4.15 -8.16 -34.05
C CYS A 121 4.97 -9.09 -34.93
N GLY A 122 4.70 -10.40 -34.90
CA GLY A 122 5.52 -11.39 -35.55
C GLY A 122 6.90 -11.50 -34.92
N TRP A 123 7.82 -12.09 -35.67
CA TRP A 123 9.24 -12.17 -35.35
C TRP A 123 10.03 -11.56 -36.51
N PRO A 124 11.27 -11.10 -36.32
CA PRO A 124 12.16 -10.82 -37.44
C PRO A 124 12.17 -11.98 -38.46
N GLY A 125 11.67 -11.73 -39.68
CA GLY A 125 11.55 -12.73 -40.74
C GLY A 125 10.26 -13.57 -40.75
N HIS A 126 9.38 -13.42 -39.76
CA HIS A 126 8.07 -14.08 -39.70
C HIS A 126 6.96 -13.06 -39.42
N PRO A 127 6.10 -12.74 -40.39
CA PRO A 127 5.02 -11.79 -40.18
C PRO A 127 4.03 -12.31 -39.12
N SER A 128 3.39 -11.35 -38.44
CA SER A 128 2.38 -11.63 -37.43
C SER A 128 1.20 -12.42 -38.01
N PRO A 129 0.74 -13.48 -37.33
CA PRO A 129 -0.44 -14.23 -37.77
C PRO A 129 -1.76 -13.44 -37.60
N LEU A 130 -1.83 -12.46 -36.69
CA LEU A 130 -3.05 -11.66 -36.47
C LEU A 130 -3.02 -10.31 -37.19
N MET A 131 -1.84 -9.75 -37.48
CA MET A 131 -1.68 -8.46 -38.14
C MET A 131 -0.46 -8.48 -39.09
N PRO A 132 -0.56 -9.13 -40.26
CA PRO A 132 0.57 -9.35 -41.17
C PRO A 132 1.23 -8.06 -41.68
N GLU A 133 0.48 -6.95 -41.67
CA GLU A 133 0.90 -5.64 -42.15
C GLU A 133 1.66 -4.83 -41.09
N PHE A 134 1.67 -5.30 -39.84
CA PHE A 134 2.38 -4.63 -38.74
C PHE A 134 3.85 -5.07 -38.73
N PRO A 135 4.81 -4.14 -38.94
CA PRO A 135 6.22 -4.49 -38.87
C PRO A 135 6.62 -4.81 -37.42
N PHE A 136 7.58 -5.73 -37.26
CA PHE A 136 8.16 -6.02 -35.95
C PHE A 136 8.78 -4.75 -35.36
N ALA A 137 8.26 -4.32 -34.21
CA ALA A 137 8.78 -3.18 -33.46
C ALA A 137 9.34 -3.67 -32.11
N PRO A 138 10.67 -3.72 -31.92
CA PRO A 138 11.28 -4.26 -30.70
C PRO A 138 10.92 -3.47 -29.42
N LEU A 139 10.44 -2.24 -29.58
CA LEU A 139 9.91 -1.43 -28.48
C LEU A 139 8.69 -2.07 -27.81
N VAL A 140 7.86 -2.79 -28.56
CA VAL A 140 6.64 -3.43 -28.04
C VAL A 140 6.93 -4.55 -27.04
N PRO A 141 7.75 -5.57 -27.35
CA PRO A 141 8.13 -6.58 -26.36
C PRO A 141 8.86 -5.98 -25.17
N ALA A 142 9.68 -4.93 -25.37
CA ALA A 142 10.35 -4.23 -24.27
C ALA A 142 9.34 -3.58 -23.30
N LEU A 143 8.34 -2.87 -23.82
CA LEU A 143 7.28 -2.25 -23.03
C LEU A 143 6.38 -3.28 -22.34
N LEU A 144 6.02 -4.37 -23.02
CA LEU A 144 5.25 -5.47 -22.42
C LEU A 144 6.03 -6.15 -21.30
N THR A 145 7.32 -6.43 -21.50
CA THR A 145 8.19 -7.01 -20.48
C THR A 145 8.32 -6.08 -19.28
N LEU A 146 8.52 -4.78 -19.51
CA LEU A 146 8.61 -3.78 -18.46
C LEU A 146 7.30 -3.66 -17.67
N SER A 147 6.15 -3.54 -18.36
CA SER A 147 4.83 -3.51 -17.71
C SER A 147 4.63 -4.75 -16.83
N THR A 148 4.96 -5.90 -17.38
CA THR A 148 4.84 -7.18 -16.69
C THR A 148 5.70 -7.23 -15.43
N ALA A 149 6.96 -6.83 -15.53
CA ALA A 149 7.88 -6.76 -14.38
C ALA A 149 7.38 -5.79 -13.30
N ILE A 150 6.86 -4.62 -13.70
CA ILE A 150 6.25 -3.63 -12.80
C ILE A 150 5.06 -4.24 -12.06
N ASN A 151 4.12 -4.86 -12.79
CA ASN A 151 2.93 -5.53 -12.25
C ASN A 151 3.28 -6.57 -11.19
N LEU A 152 4.24 -7.44 -11.49
CA LEU A 152 4.68 -8.51 -10.60
C LEU A 152 5.37 -7.98 -9.37
N THR A 153 6.28 -7.02 -9.54
CA THR A 153 7.00 -6.41 -8.42
C THR A 153 6.02 -5.70 -7.49
N GLY A 154 5.04 -4.97 -8.04
CA GLY A 154 3.97 -4.36 -7.27
C GLY A 154 3.13 -5.40 -6.52
N HIS A 155 2.68 -6.45 -7.19
CA HIS A 155 1.93 -7.55 -6.56
C HIS A 155 2.71 -8.23 -5.44
N TRP A 156 3.97 -8.57 -5.70
CA TRP A 156 4.85 -9.18 -4.70
C TRP A 156 5.01 -8.26 -3.50
N LEU A 157 5.34 -6.98 -3.72
CA LEU A 157 5.54 -6.03 -2.64
C LEU A 157 4.27 -5.83 -1.80
N ILE A 158 3.08 -5.80 -2.42
CA ILE A 158 1.79 -5.69 -1.74
C ILE A 158 1.48 -6.95 -0.92
N SER A 159 1.81 -8.13 -1.44
CA SER A 159 1.53 -9.42 -0.78
C SER A 159 2.29 -9.61 0.54
N GLN A 160 3.45 -8.95 0.69
CA GLN A 160 4.26 -9.00 1.91
C GLN A 160 3.71 -8.12 3.03
N ARG A 161 2.61 -7.41 2.81
CA ARG A 161 2.10 -6.39 3.73
C ARG A 161 0.90 -6.90 4.55
N PRO A 162 0.68 -6.38 5.77
CA PRO A 162 -0.54 -6.67 6.53
C PRO A 162 -1.80 -6.34 5.73
N ALA A 163 -2.89 -7.04 6.01
CA ALA A 163 -4.16 -6.97 5.27
C ALA A 163 -4.62 -5.53 4.93
N ARG A 164 -4.60 -4.63 5.92
CA ARG A 164 -5.06 -3.24 5.77
C ARG A 164 -4.14 -2.43 4.85
N SER A 165 -2.84 -2.56 5.07
CA SER A 165 -1.80 -1.93 4.27
C SER A 165 -1.82 -2.44 2.83
N ALA A 166 -1.95 -3.75 2.64
CA ALA A 166 -2.06 -4.39 1.34
C ALA A 166 -3.29 -3.90 0.57
N ALA A 167 -4.46 -3.75 1.22
CA ALA A 167 -5.67 -3.26 0.58
C ALA A 167 -5.50 -1.82 0.06
N VAL A 168 -4.93 -0.92 0.88
CA VAL A 168 -4.65 0.46 0.48
C VAL A 168 -3.63 0.51 -0.67
N LEU A 169 -2.54 -0.25 -0.56
CA LEU A 169 -1.52 -0.30 -1.61
C LEU A 169 -2.05 -0.91 -2.91
N ALA A 170 -2.86 -1.97 -2.84
CA ALA A 170 -3.52 -2.56 -4.01
C ALA A 170 -4.46 -1.56 -4.68
N ARG A 171 -5.23 -0.83 -3.89
CA ARG A 171 -6.13 0.23 -4.38
C ARG A 171 -5.35 1.34 -5.09
N CYS A 172 -4.26 1.82 -4.49
CA CYS A 172 -3.38 2.83 -5.08
C CYS A 172 -2.61 2.31 -6.30
N TRP A 173 -2.17 1.05 -6.27
CA TRP A 173 -1.50 0.40 -7.39
C TRP A 173 -2.43 0.28 -8.59
N ALA A 174 -3.64 -0.21 -8.39
CA ALA A 174 -4.67 -0.26 -9.43
C ALA A 174 -4.96 1.14 -10.02
N ALA A 175 -4.76 2.22 -9.25
CA ALA A 175 -4.86 3.60 -9.73
C ALA A 175 -3.92 3.93 -10.86
N ILE A 176 -2.67 3.56 -10.67
CA ILE A 176 -1.59 3.93 -11.56
C ILE A 176 -1.53 2.91 -12.70
N ASN A 177 -1.74 1.64 -12.36
CA ASN A 177 -1.50 0.54 -13.24
C ASN A 177 -2.63 0.32 -14.26
N HIS A 178 -3.90 0.54 -13.93
CA HIS A 178 -4.99 0.45 -14.93
C HIS A 178 -4.85 1.44 -16.10
N PRO A 179 -4.68 2.77 -15.87
CA PRO A 179 -4.50 3.70 -16.99
C PRO A 179 -3.19 3.43 -17.73
N PHE A 180 -2.14 2.97 -17.03
CA PHE A 180 -0.89 2.57 -17.66
C PHE A 180 -1.06 1.41 -18.63
N ASN A 181 -1.66 0.31 -18.20
CA ASN A 181 -1.91 -0.84 -19.07
C ASN A 181 -2.91 -0.50 -20.19
N GLY A 182 -3.93 0.32 -19.91
CA GLY A 182 -4.89 0.77 -20.92
C GLY A 182 -4.25 1.60 -22.02
N ALA A 183 -3.37 2.54 -21.66
CA ALA A 183 -2.63 3.34 -22.63
C ALA A 183 -1.59 2.52 -23.40
N LEU A 184 -0.95 1.54 -22.76
CA LEU A 184 -0.03 0.61 -23.42
C LEU A 184 -0.78 -0.28 -24.43
N LEU A 185 -1.99 -0.73 -24.08
CA LEU A 185 -2.89 -1.44 -24.99
C LEU A 185 -3.32 -0.55 -26.19
N LEU A 186 -3.62 0.73 -25.95
CA LEU A 186 -4.03 1.66 -27.02
C LEU A 186 -2.88 2.07 -27.93
N LEU A 187 -1.68 2.32 -27.37
CA LEU A 187 -0.44 2.48 -28.13
C LEU A 187 -0.24 1.30 -29.07
N PHE A 188 -0.48 0.11 -28.54
CA PHE A 188 -0.30 -1.15 -29.23
C PHE A 188 -1.37 -1.42 -30.29
N MET A 189 -2.66 -1.12 -30.03
CA MET A 189 -3.75 -1.35 -31.00
C MET A 189 -3.77 -0.33 -32.14
N PHE A 190 -3.31 0.91 -31.92
CA PHE A 190 -3.52 2.00 -32.87
C PHE A 190 -2.24 2.68 -33.35
N GLY A 191 -1.05 2.28 -32.86
CA GLY A 191 0.22 2.88 -33.26
C GLY A 191 0.33 4.38 -32.95
N LEU A 192 -0.43 4.86 -31.97
CA LEU A 192 -0.61 6.28 -31.65
C LEU A 192 0.53 6.84 -30.78
N TYR A 193 1.78 6.74 -31.23
CA TYR A 193 2.96 7.13 -30.46
C TYR A 193 2.89 8.57 -29.92
N GLU A 194 2.32 9.52 -30.67
CA GLU A 194 2.21 10.94 -30.26
C GLU A 194 1.04 11.22 -29.30
N TRP A 195 -0.07 10.50 -29.44
CA TRP A 195 -1.28 10.74 -28.64
C TRP A 195 -1.31 9.93 -27.34
N VAL A 196 -0.48 8.89 -27.24
CA VAL A 196 -0.46 8.00 -26.08
C VAL A 196 -0.02 8.70 -24.82
N LEU A 197 0.95 9.61 -24.87
CA LEU A 197 1.36 10.37 -23.69
C LEU A 197 0.22 11.29 -23.19
N ALA A 198 -0.44 12.00 -24.12
CA ALA A 198 -1.57 12.87 -23.80
C ALA A 198 -2.76 12.07 -23.25
N LEU A 199 -3.09 10.94 -23.87
CA LEU A 199 -4.14 10.05 -23.43
C LEU A 199 -3.82 9.41 -22.07
N TRP A 200 -2.55 9.05 -21.83
CA TRP A 200 -2.08 8.52 -20.55
C TRP A 200 -2.25 9.56 -19.45
N LEU A 201 -1.84 10.81 -19.69
CA LEU A 201 -2.01 11.91 -18.74
C LEU A 201 -3.49 12.24 -18.50
N ILE A 202 -4.35 12.14 -19.52
CA ILE A 202 -5.80 12.33 -19.39
C ILE A 202 -6.42 11.19 -18.56
N LEU A 203 -6.07 9.93 -18.84
CA LEU A 203 -6.57 8.78 -18.10
C LEU A 203 -6.05 8.79 -16.66
N LEU A 204 -4.78 9.12 -16.45
CA LEU A 204 -4.21 9.31 -15.12
C LEU A 204 -4.94 10.46 -14.40
N GLY A 205 -5.14 11.60 -15.05
CA GLY A 205 -5.89 12.74 -14.52
C GLY A 205 -7.33 12.39 -14.14
N LEU A 206 -8.04 11.65 -15.00
CA LEU A 206 -9.40 11.16 -14.74
C LEU A 206 -9.43 10.15 -13.59
N THR A 207 -8.44 9.26 -13.49
CA THR A 207 -8.34 8.35 -12.34
C THR A 207 -8.01 9.08 -11.05
N VAL A 208 -7.17 10.12 -11.07
CA VAL A 208 -6.88 10.98 -9.91
C VAL A 208 -8.13 11.77 -9.50
N LEU A 209 -8.89 12.31 -10.46
CA LEU A 209 -10.12 13.08 -10.22
C LEU A 209 -11.28 12.21 -9.71
N ARG A 210 -11.37 10.95 -10.16
CA ARG A 210 -12.39 9.99 -9.69
C ARG A 210 -12.05 9.31 -8.37
N ARG A 211 -10.86 9.54 -7.82
CA ARG A 211 -10.42 8.86 -6.59
C ARG A 211 -10.56 9.77 -5.38
N PRO A 212 -10.99 9.23 -4.24
CA PRO A 212 -10.97 9.99 -3.00
C PRO A 212 -9.51 10.28 -2.65
N ARG A 213 -9.14 11.56 -2.54
CA ARG A 213 -7.84 12.04 -1.99
C ARG A 213 -7.44 11.29 -0.71
N GLU A 214 -8.42 10.80 0.01
CA GLU A 214 -8.34 10.03 1.25
C GLU A 214 -7.62 8.67 1.07
N ALA A 215 -7.69 8.02 -0.08
CA ALA A 215 -6.91 6.79 -0.31
C ALA A 215 -5.39 7.09 -0.39
N LEU A 216 -5.03 8.23 -0.98
CA LEU A 216 -3.64 8.67 -1.12
C LEU A 216 -3.07 9.19 0.21
N SER A 217 -3.89 9.81 1.07
CA SER A 217 -3.45 10.22 2.40
C SER A 217 -3.12 9.04 3.32
N LEU A 218 -3.68 7.86 3.05
CA LEU A 218 -3.38 6.62 3.77
C LEU A 218 -2.15 5.87 3.23
N LEU A 219 -1.65 6.24 2.05
CA LEU A 219 -0.50 5.58 1.43
C LEU A 219 0.78 5.62 2.29
N PRO A 220 1.14 6.74 2.96
CA PRO A 220 2.27 6.77 3.87
C PRO A 220 2.12 5.79 5.04
N LYS A 221 0.92 5.68 5.63
CA LYS A 221 0.63 4.72 6.72
C LYS A 221 0.72 3.28 6.23
N ALA A 222 0.16 3.00 5.06
CA ALA A 222 0.20 1.69 4.43
C ALA A 222 1.64 1.25 4.09
N TRP A 223 2.51 2.20 3.77
CA TRP A 223 3.93 1.91 3.52
C TRP A 223 4.73 1.64 4.80
N ARG A 224 4.51 2.43 5.86
CA ARG A 224 5.27 2.37 7.13
C ARG A 224 4.87 1.22 8.05
N SER A 225 3.59 0.86 8.07
CA SER A 225 3.02 -0.24 8.91
C SER A 225 3.53 -1.64 8.58
N ALA A 226 4.65 -1.73 7.85
CA ALA A 226 5.20 -2.92 7.28
C ALA A 226 6.66 -3.18 7.70
N GLN A 227 7.10 -2.44 8.70
CA GLN A 227 8.22 -2.75 9.59
C GLN A 227 7.62 -3.17 10.93
#